data_AF-A0A3D8YXD3-F1
#
_entry.id   AF-A0A3D8YXD3-F1
#
_cell.length_a   1.000
_cell.length_b   1.000
_cell.length_c   1.000
_cell.angle_alpha   90.00
_cell.angle_beta   90.00
_cell.angle_gamma   90.00
#
_symmetry.space_group_name_H-M   'P 1'
#
loop_
_entity.id
_entity.type
_entity.pdbx_description
1 polymer ?
#
loop_
_entity_poly.entity_id
_entity_poly.type
_entity_poly.pdbx_seq_one_letter_code
_entity_poly.pdbx_strand_id
1 'polypeptide(L)'
;MPENPNGHFAAGVSKVEGRYGYVSLNVKNQGSNEVKYLQKDRFESRPTNSGAIGQPVPKEAIGFNDGDQIIQYYGHELFIYQVDAAGTIIDLKKLDDHTIERPRYEVNGRLLTITVPMIPKHLSNYGDSTNLFIATENFAQSFTDLTEDKWTKVDGFLSIALPLNGEAKGITKVITDFPSFKFMTYLNRESNPVTEGLLLNELYVLLKFDHQKTRSFYVNDSMHYLACGYYGDLSNIEDRCKEPGYKPFQDDSLSMATYREELLKNELSVTTAEEYKRIIAKVDLQLKDKVAIYVKADKQVTGLFKDDFYQYDEGNQLKPETTQQDIDTARLAVNQVSDEFTEKMYLNWLLDTAGIELSGESGR
;
A
#
# COMPACT_ATOMS: atom_id res chain seq x y z
N MET A 1 17.95 -10.29 -28.05
CA MET A 1 17.47 -11.66 -28.36
C MET A 1 17.02 -11.69 -29.83
N PRO A 2 17.28 -12.75 -30.60
CA PRO A 2 16.94 -12.83 -32.03
C PRO A 2 15.43 -13.07 -32.28
N GLU A 3 14.95 -12.67 -33.47
CA GLU A 3 13.58 -12.89 -33.94
C GLU A 3 13.29 -14.38 -34.18
N ASN A 4 12.05 -14.81 -33.89
CA ASN A 4 11.58 -16.16 -34.20
C ASN A 4 10.50 -16.05 -35.29
N PRO A 5 10.74 -16.57 -36.52
CA PRO A 5 9.80 -16.44 -37.63
C PRO A 5 8.44 -17.15 -37.42
N ASN A 6 8.32 -17.99 -36.39
CA ASN A 6 7.05 -18.61 -35.97
C ASN A 6 6.49 -18.00 -34.66
N GLY A 7 7.11 -16.93 -34.15
CA GLY A 7 6.74 -16.32 -32.88
C GLY A 7 5.55 -15.37 -33.03
N HIS A 8 4.64 -15.41 -32.06
CA HIS A 8 3.57 -14.41 -31.94
C HIS A 8 4.17 -13.01 -31.71
N PHE A 9 3.45 -11.97 -32.15
CA PHE A 9 3.79 -10.59 -31.85
C PHE A 9 3.86 -10.43 -30.33
N ALA A 10 4.98 -9.88 -29.86
CA ALA A 10 5.25 -9.68 -28.45
C ALA A 10 5.79 -8.28 -28.23
N ALA A 11 5.28 -7.62 -27.20
CA ALA A 11 5.72 -6.30 -26.78
C ALA A 11 5.83 -6.26 -25.26
N GLY A 12 6.85 -5.57 -24.76
CA GLY A 12 7.07 -5.31 -23.35
C GLY A 12 7.79 -3.98 -23.16
N VAL A 13 7.95 -3.54 -21.91
CA VAL A 13 8.69 -2.32 -21.57
C VAL A 13 9.98 -2.65 -20.82
N SER A 14 11.02 -1.86 -21.07
CA SER A 14 12.23 -1.82 -20.25
C SER A 14 12.47 -0.42 -19.75
N LYS A 15 12.92 -0.29 -18.50
CA LYS A 15 13.37 0.99 -17.95
C LYS A 15 14.55 1.52 -18.74
N VAL A 16 14.55 2.83 -19.01
CA VAL A 16 15.70 3.51 -19.62
C VAL A 16 16.68 3.88 -18.51
N GLU A 17 17.87 3.29 -18.55
CA GLU A 17 18.90 3.54 -17.54
C GLU A 17 19.23 5.04 -17.44
N GLY A 18 19.31 5.56 -16.21
CA GLY A 18 19.60 6.97 -15.94
C GLY A 18 18.48 7.95 -16.26
N ARG A 19 17.32 7.51 -16.78
CA ARG A 19 16.18 8.39 -17.08
C ARG A 19 14.94 8.01 -16.27
N TYR A 20 14.69 8.79 -15.22
CA TYR A 20 13.54 8.61 -14.34
C TYR A 20 12.21 8.55 -15.10
N GLY A 21 11.42 7.49 -14.88
CA GLY A 21 10.07 7.33 -15.43
C GLY A 21 9.99 7.08 -16.94
N TYR A 22 11.12 6.96 -17.63
CA TYR A 22 11.15 6.63 -19.06
C TYR A 22 11.30 5.11 -19.27
N VAL A 23 10.53 4.60 -20.23
CA VAL A 23 10.63 3.23 -20.72
C VAL A 23 10.83 3.18 -22.22
N SER A 24 11.50 2.14 -22.71
CA SER A 24 11.55 1.79 -24.12
C SER A 24 10.65 0.58 -24.39
N LEU A 25 10.07 0.51 -25.59
CA LEU A 25 9.36 -0.69 -26.02
C LEU A 25 10.35 -1.73 -26.55
N ASN A 26 10.20 -2.96 -26.08
CA ASN A 26 10.85 -4.12 -26.66
C ASN A 26 9.83 -4.88 -27.49
N VAL A 27 9.88 -4.67 -28.81
CA VAL A 27 8.97 -5.33 -29.74
C VAL A 27 9.68 -6.50 -30.42
N LYS A 28 8.95 -7.59 -30.63
CA LYS A 28 9.43 -8.78 -31.35
C LYS A 28 8.37 -9.30 -32.30
N ASN A 29 8.82 -9.88 -33.40
CA ASN A 29 7.99 -10.54 -34.41
C ASN A 29 6.91 -9.59 -34.99
N GLN A 30 7.27 -8.33 -35.21
CA GLN A 30 6.37 -7.35 -35.85
C GLN A 30 6.26 -7.56 -37.37
N GLY A 31 7.21 -8.26 -37.98
CA GLY A 31 7.23 -8.52 -39.42
C GLY A 31 7.31 -7.21 -40.22
N SER A 32 6.54 -7.11 -41.31
CA SER A 32 6.43 -5.90 -42.13
C SER A 32 5.36 -4.92 -41.64
N ASN A 33 4.73 -5.19 -40.49
CA ASN A 33 3.62 -4.38 -39.97
C ASN A 33 4.15 -3.20 -39.15
N GLU A 34 3.37 -2.12 -39.12
CA GLU A 34 3.68 -0.95 -38.31
C GLU A 34 3.35 -1.24 -36.84
N VAL A 35 4.10 -0.62 -35.92
CA VAL A 35 3.80 -0.65 -34.49
C VAL A 35 3.39 0.74 -34.05
N LYS A 36 2.27 0.81 -33.32
CA LYS A 36 1.80 2.04 -32.69
C LYS A 36 1.58 1.83 -31.22
N TYR A 37 1.61 2.90 -30.43
CA TYR A 37 1.29 2.84 -29.02
C TYR A 37 0.35 3.96 -28.60
N LEU A 38 -0.37 3.74 -27.51
CA LEU A 38 -1.27 4.71 -26.92
C LEU A 38 -1.26 4.58 -25.41
N GLN A 39 -1.07 5.70 -24.71
CA GLN A 39 -1.28 5.77 -23.27
C GLN A 39 -2.68 6.29 -22.98
N LYS A 40 -3.41 5.57 -22.13
CA LYS A 40 -4.70 6.04 -21.61
C LYS A 40 -4.72 6.09 -20.11
N ASP A 41 -5.39 7.10 -19.60
CA ASP A 41 -5.64 7.31 -18.19
C ASP A 41 -6.68 6.31 -17.68
N ARG A 42 -6.32 5.51 -16.67
CA ARG A 42 -7.19 4.50 -16.06
C ARG A 42 -8.35 5.13 -15.28
N PHE A 43 -8.22 6.39 -14.89
CA PHE A 43 -9.19 7.10 -14.05
C PHE A 43 -10.22 7.89 -14.85
N GLU A 44 -10.11 7.94 -16.18
CA GLU A 44 -11.17 8.52 -17.01
C GLU A 44 -12.46 7.68 -16.91
N SER A 45 -13.55 8.33 -16.52
CA SER A 45 -14.83 7.72 -16.09
C SER A 45 -15.62 7.00 -17.17
N ARG A 46 -15.07 6.85 -18.38
CA ARG A 46 -15.68 6.10 -19.48
C ARG A 46 -14.64 5.14 -20.04
N PRO A 47 -15.03 3.94 -20.50
CA PRO A 47 -14.15 3.12 -21.31
C PRO A 47 -13.84 3.89 -22.59
N THR A 48 -12.76 4.66 -22.59
CA THR A 48 -12.23 5.29 -23.78
C THR A 48 -11.83 4.15 -24.70
N ASN A 49 -12.46 4.06 -25.87
CA ASN A 49 -12.21 3.02 -26.87
C ASN A 49 -10.70 2.87 -27.08
N SER A 50 -10.12 1.80 -26.54
CA SER A 50 -8.70 1.47 -26.66
C SER A 50 -8.39 0.81 -28.00
N GLY A 51 -9.37 0.70 -28.90
CA GLY A 51 -9.28 -0.13 -30.09
C GLY A 51 -9.44 -1.61 -29.76
N ALA A 52 -9.82 -2.39 -30.76
CA ALA A 52 -9.90 -3.84 -30.69
C ALA A 52 -9.30 -4.43 -31.98
N ILE A 53 -8.84 -5.68 -31.92
CA ILE A 53 -8.36 -6.39 -33.12
C ILE A 53 -9.46 -6.40 -34.19
N GLY A 54 -9.09 -6.10 -35.43
CA GLY A 54 -9.99 -5.94 -36.57
C GLY A 54 -10.63 -4.55 -36.70
N GLN A 55 -10.32 -3.60 -35.80
CA GLN A 55 -10.77 -2.21 -35.90
C GLN A 55 -9.65 -1.29 -36.38
N PRO A 56 -9.98 -0.10 -36.94
CA PRO A 56 -8.99 0.93 -37.19
C PRO A 56 -8.26 1.31 -35.89
N VAL A 57 -6.95 1.53 -35.99
CA VAL A 57 -6.16 2.01 -34.86
C VAL A 57 -6.67 3.39 -34.38
N PRO A 58 -6.74 3.66 -33.07
CA PRO A 58 -7.14 4.96 -32.55
C PRO A 58 -6.32 6.10 -33.16
N LYS A 59 -6.97 7.23 -33.47
CA LYS A 59 -6.33 8.37 -34.16
C LYS A 59 -5.22 9.00 -33.32
N GLU A 60 -5.34 8.91 -32.01
CA GLU A 60 -4.38 9.40 -31.04
C GLU A 60 -3.17 8.47 -30.81
N ALA A 61 -3.16 7.27 -31.40
CA ALA A 61 -2.03 6.35 -31.29
C ALA A 61 -0.80 6.90 -32.04
N ILE A 62 0.36 6.80 -31.41
CA ILE A 62 1.65 7.32 -31.88
C ILE A 62 2.42 6.19 -32.55
N GLY A 63 3.02 6.46 -33.72
CA GLY A 63 3.91 5.51 -34.39
C GLY A 63 5.18 5.27 -33.58
N PHE A 64 5.56 4.01 -33.41
CA PHE A 64 6.78 3.61 -32.70
C PHE A 64 7.95 3.47 -33.67
N ASN A 65 9.10 4.02 -33.29
CA ASN A 65 10.40 3.78 -33.90
C ASN A 65 11.36 3.15 -32.89
N ASP A 66 12.27 2.30 -33.38
CA ASP A 66 13.32 1.72 -32.54
C ASP A 66 14.15 2.81 -31.86
N GLY A 67 14.23 2.74 -30.53
CA GLY A 67 14.91 3.75 -29.71
C GLY A 67 14.00 4.83 -29.13
N ASP A 68 12.71 4.83 -29.48
CA ASP A 68 11.74 5.73 -28.86
C ASP A 68 11.65 5.50 -27.34
N GLN A 69 11.59 6.62 -26.62
CA GLN A 69 11.48 6.64 -25.16
C GLN A 69 10.14 7.26 -24.77
N ILE A 70 9.45 6.55 -23.90
CA ILE A 70 8.07 6.82 -23.54
C ILE A 70 8.04 7.13 -22.05
N ILE A 71 7.41 8.25 -21.67
CA ILE A 71 7.15 8.53 -20.25
C ILE A 71 6.07 7.56 -19.77
N GLN A 72 6.35 6.77 -18.74
CA GLN A 72 5.35 5.93 -18.09
C GLN A 72 4.72 6.69 -16.93
N TYR A 73 3.54 7.28 -17.16
CA TYR A 73 2.77 7.91 -16.09
C TYR A 73 2.06 6.87 -15.22
N TYR A 74 2.06 7.11 -13.92
CA TYR A 74 1.24 6.44 -12.94
C TYR A 74 -0.25 6.51 -13.32
N GLY A 75 -0.97 5.41 -13.12
CA GLY A 75 -2.40 5.35 -13.38
C GLY A 75 -2.76 5.37 -14.86
N HIS A 76 -1.79 5.08 -15.73
CA HIS A 76 -2.01 4.95 -17.17
C HIS A 76 -1.83 3.51 -17.63
N GLU A 77 -2.49 3.16 -18.73
CA GLU A 77 -2.32 1.89 -19.45
C GLU A 77 -1.62 2.16 -20.76
N LEU A 78 -0.61 1.34 -21.07
CA LEU A 78 0.08 1.40 -22.36
C LEU A 78 -0.47 0.30 -23.26
N PHE A 79 -1.12 0.71 -24.34
CA PHE A 79 -1.60 -0.15 -25.40
C PHE A 79 -0.58 -0.12 -26.54
N ILE A 80 -0.19 -1.30 -27.04
CA ILE A 80 0.75 -1.46 -28.15
C ILE A 80 0.04 -2.26 -29.23
N TYR A 81 -0.07 -1.66 -30.41
CA TYR A 81 -0.78 -2.19 -31.55
C TYR A 81 0.22 -2.64 -32.61
N GLN A 82 -0.03 -3.81 -33.18
CA GLN A 82 0.50 -4.16 -34.49
C GLN A 82 -0.56 -3.79 -35.53
N VAL A 83 -0.18 -3.04 -36.56
CA VAL A 83 -1.09 -2.40 -37.52
C VAL A 83 -0.72 -2.78 -38.95
N ASP A 84 -1.72 -3.18 -39.73
CA ASP A 84 -1.53 -3.51 -41.15
C ASP A 84 -1.47 -2.26 -42.05
N ALA A 85 -1.22 -2.47 -43.35
CA ALA A 85 -1.13 -1.40 -44.33
C ALA A 85 -2.44 -0.60 -44.53
N ALA A 86 -3.59 -1.14 -44.10
CA ALA A 86 -4.88 -0.46 -44.14
C ALA A 86 -5.17 0.35 -42.87
N GLY A 87 -4.28 0.30 -41.87
CA GLY A 87 -4.47 0.97 -40.58
C GLY A 87 -5.32 0.16 -39.59
N THR A 88 -5.50 -1.13 -39.83
CA THR A 88 -6.29 -2.03 -38.97
C THR A 88 -5.41 -2.67 -37.91
N ILE A 89 -5.90 -2.75 -36.68
CA ILE A 89 -5.24 -3.46 -35.58
C ILE A 89 -5.31 -4.96 -35.86
N ILE A 90 -4.16 -5.62 -35.96
CA ILE A 90 -4.07 -7.07 -36.16
C ILE A 90 -3.61 -7.82 -34.90
N ASP A 91 -2.92 -7.15 -33.98
CA ASP A 91 -2.65 -7.64 -32.62
C ASP A 91 -2.58 -6.44 -31.65
N LEU A 92 -2.89 -6.70 -30.38
CA LEU A 92 -2.94 -5.72 -29.30
C LEU A 92 -2.29 -6.32 -28.05
N LYS A 93 -1.29 -5.63 -27.51
CA LYS A 93 -0.77 -5.89 -26.16
C LYS A 93 -1.15 -4.73 -25.25
N LYS A 94 -1.78 -5.08 -24.13
CA LYS A 94 -2.00 -4.18 -23.00
C LYS A 94 -0.92 -4.46 -21.98
N LEU A 95 -0.14 -3.44 -21.63
CA LEU A 95 0.84 -3.52 -20.56
C LEU A 95 0.30 -2.81 -19.32
N ASP A 96 0.16 -3.59 -18.25
CA ASP A 96 -0.27 -3.09 -16.95
C ASP A 96 0.90 -2.57 -16.10
N ASP A 97 0.53 -1.79 -15.08
CA ASP A 97 1.31 -0.82 -14.29
C ASP A 97 2.46 -1.39 -13.43
N HIS A 98 2.98 -2.58 -13.73
CA HIS A 98 3.91 -3.28 -12.83
C HIS A 98 5.34 -2.70 -12.81
N THR A 99 5.63 -1.70 -13.64
CA THR A 99 6.97 -1.10 -13.82
C THR A 99 7.09 0.36 -13.39
N ILE A 100 6.02 0.92 -12.80
CA ILE A 100 5.99 2.33 -12.37
C ILE A 100 7.21 2.69 -11.53
N GLU A 101 7.88 3.75 -11.93
CA GLU A 101 8.87 4.40 -11.08
C GLU A 101 8.16 5.09 -9.92
N ARG A 102 8.63 4.85 -8.69
CA ARG A 102 8.11 5.53 -7.51
C ARG A 102 8.45 7.03 -7.59
N PRO A 103 7.75 7.93 -6.88
CA PRO A 103 8.22 9.29 -6.68
C PRO A 103 9.71 9.33 -6.36
N ARG A 104 10.45 10.15 -7.09
CA ARG A 104 11.84 10.44 -6.74
C ARG A 104 11.92 11.72 -5.93
N TYR A 105 13.02 11.85 -5.22
CA TYR A 105 13.32 13.07 -4.50
C TYR A 105 14.81 13.37 -4.57
N GLU A 106 15.12 14.65 -4.47
CA GLU A 106 16.48 15.17 -4.43
C GLU A 106 16.57 16.20 -3.32
N VAL A 107 17.60 16.10 -2.49
CA VAL A 107 17.87 17.06 -1.43
C VAL A 107 19.05 17.92 -1.83
N ASN A 108 18.85 19.23 -1.83
CA ASN A 108 19.94 20.19 -1.98
C ASN A 108 19.92 21.19 -0.81
N GLY A 109 20.72 20.90 0.22
CA GLY A 109 20.77 21.69 1.45
C GLY A 109 19.44 21.66 2.21
N ARG A 110 18.69 22.76 2.14
CA ARG A 110 17.37 22.94 2.76
C ARG A 110 16.21 22.89 1.76
N LEU A 111 16.47 22.42 0.55
CA LEU A 111 15.45 22.27 -0.49
C LEU A 111 15.24 20.78 -0.76
N LEU A 112 14.00 20.32 -0.58
CA LEU A 112 13.56 19.02 -1.10
C LEU A 112 12.86 19.25 -2.43
N THR A 113 13.36 18.62 -3.48
CA THR A 113 12.64 18.50 -4.74
C THR A 113 12.02 17.12 -4.81
N ILE A 114 10.70 17.05 -5.04
CA ILE A 114 10.00 15.80 -5.31
C ILE A 114 9.57 15.81 -6.77
N THR A 115 9.79 14.72 -7.48
CA THR A 115 9.27 14.53 -8.84
C THR A 115 8.39 13.28 -8.85
N VAL A 116 7.19 13.39 -9.43
CA VAL A 116 6.21 12.32 -9.49
C VAL A 116 5.90 11.95 -10.95
N PRO A 117 5.67 10.66 -11.26
CA PRO A 117 5.30 10.23 -12.59
C PRO A 117 3.80 10.44 -12.83
N MET A 118 3.29 11.67 -12.73
CA MET A 118 1.87 11.99 -12.92
C MET A 118 1.64 13.05 -13.98
N ILE A 119 0.45 13.02 -14.58
CA ILE A 119 -0.03 14.11 -15.44
C ILE A 119 -0.73 15.19 -14.57
N PRO A 120 -0.43 16.50 -14.80
CA PRO A 120 -0.97 17.63 -14.02
C PRO A 120 -2.48 17.65 -13.81
N LYS A 121 -3.26 17.21 -14.81
CA LYS A 121 -4.74 17.19 -14.77
C LYS A 121 -5.32 16.38 -13.59
N HIS A 122 -4.51 15.51 -13.00
CA HIS A 122 -4.89 14.74 -11.82
C HIS A 122 -4.64 15.44 -10.50
N LEU A 123 -3.91 16.56 -10.46
CA LEU A 123 -3.73 17.32 -9.22
C LEU A 123 -4.99 18.14 -8.89
N SER A 124 -5.61 18.76 -9.88
CA SER A 124 -6.77 19.66 -9.71
C SER A 124 -8.09 18.95 -9.40
N ASN A 125 -8.24 17.68 -9.79
CA ASN A 125 -9.45 16.90 -9.52
C ASN A 125 -9.57 16.42 -8.06
N TYR A 126 -8.55 16.63 -7.23
CA TYR A 126 -8.54 16.24 -5.81
C TYR A 126 -8.32 17.44 -4.90
N GLY A 127 -9.01 18.55 -5.22
CA GLY A 127 -9.09 19.74 -4.38
C GLY A 127 -9.26 19.38 -2.91
N ASP A 128 -8.42 20.00 -2.09
CA ASP A 128 -8.61 20.29 -0.66
C ASP A 128 -7.90 19.42 0.39
N SER A 129 -7.14 18.36 0.05
CA SER A 129 -6.40 17.64 1.10
C SER A 129 -5.09 16.96 0.68
N THR A 130 -4.27 17.64 -0.13
CA THR A 130 -2.91 17.13 -0.35
C THR A 130 -2.01 17.53 0.81
N ASN A 131 -1.70 16.57 1.67
CA ASN A 131 -0.65 16.72 2.67
C ASN A 131 0.60 15.97 2.18
N LEU A 132 1.72 16.66 2.20
CA LEU A 132 3.03 16.04 2.09
C LEU A 132 3.72 16.14 3.43
N PHE A 133 4.21 15.02 3.91
CA PHE A 133 5.00 14.94 5.11
C PHE A 133 6.41 14.48 4.78
N ILE A 134 7.39 15.11 5.43
CA ILE A 134 8.81 14.79 5.33
C ILE A 134 9.29 14.52 6.75
N ALA A 135 9.94 13.37 6.95
CA ALA A 135 10.59 13.04 8.20
C ALA A 135 12.05 12.65 7.99
N THR A 136 12.85 13.02 8.98
CA THR A 136 14.20 12.52 9.22
C THR A 136 14.21 11.84 10.60
N GLU A 137 15.35 11.35 11.03
CA GLU A 137 15.54 10.89 12.42
C GLU A 137 15.28 11.98 13.46
N ASN A 138 15.49 13.25 13.12
CA ASN A 138 15.58 14.35 14.07
C ASN A 138 14.48 15.40 13.92
N PHE A 139 13.69 15.35 12.86
CA PHE A 139 12.56 16.28 12.68
C PHE A 139 11.49 15.74 11.73
N ALA A 140 10.30 16.31 11.90
CA ALA A 140 9.11 16.07 11.12
C ALA A 140 8.58 17.42 10.60
N GLN A 141 8.21 17.50 9.32
CA GLN A 141 7.63 18.70 8.72
C GLN A 141 6.52 18.32 7.74
N SER A 142 5.41 19.05 7.79
CA SER A 142 4.30 18.91 6.83
C SER A 142 4.13 20.13 5.94
N PHE A 143 3.71 19.87 4.71
CA PHE A 143 3.30 20.85 3.71
C PHE A 143 1.85 20.55 3.37
N THR A 144 0.97 21.50 3.66
CA THR A 144 -0.48 21.36 3.47
C THR A 144 -0.98 22.17 2.28
N ASP A 145 -0.13 23.04 1.73
CA ASP A 145 -0.43 23.86 0.56
C ASP A 145 0.46 23.39 -0.59
N LEU A 146 -0.08 22.43 -1.36
CA LEU A 146 0.52 21.80 -2.54
C LEU A 146 -0.35 22.03 -3.77
N THR A 147 -0.94 23.22 -3.82
CA THR A 147 -1.75 23.74 -4.92
C THR A 147 -1.06 23.58 -6.27
N GLU A 148 -1.85 23.43 -7.34
CA GLU A 148 -1.36 23.08 -8.69
C GLU A 148 -0.26 24.02 -9.20
N ASP A 149 -0.33 25.31 -8.86
CA ASP A 149 0.63 26.35 -9.26
C ASP A 149 2.03 26.20 -8.63
N LYS A 150 2.17 25.42 -7.55
CA LYS A 150 3.48 25.09 -6.96
C LYS A 150 4.20 23.97 -7.69
N TRP A 151 3.49 23.21 -8.51
CA TRP A 151 4.07 22.14 -9.30
C TRP A 151 4.58 22.67 -10.63
N THR A 152 5.80 22.30 -10.96
CA THR A 152 6.48 22.65 -12.20
C THR A 152 6.72 21.40 -13.04
N LYS A 153 6.82 21.55 -14.37
CA LYS A 153 7.19 20.44 -15.24
C LYS A 153 8.71 20.38 -15.41
N VAL A 154 9.31 19.25 -15.05
CA VAL A 154 10.73 18.95 -15.24
C VAL A 154 10.85 17.64 -16.00
N ASP A 155 11.41 17.69 -17.22
CA ASP A 155 11.53 16.54 -18.13
C ASP A 155 10.19 15.79 -18.33
N GLY A 156 9.09 16.53 -18.51
CA GLY A 156 7.75 15.98 -18.69
C GLY A 156 7.02 15.58 -17.40
N PHE A 157 7.70 15.51 -16.26
CA PHE A 157 7.13 15.12 -14.98
C PHE A 157 6.77 16.31 -14.09
N LEU A 158 5.78 16.10 -13.21
CA LEU A 158 5.45 17.08 -12.18
C LEU A 158 6.49 17.06 -11.07
N SER A 159 6.97 18.24 -10.70
CA SER A 159 7.94 18.41 -9.63
C SER A 159 7.62 19.62 -8.76
N ILE A 160 7.80 19.46 -7.45
CA ILE A 160 7.65 20.54 -6.47
C ILE A 160 8.94 20.70 -5.68
N ALA A 161 9.30 21.95 -5.40
CA ALA A 161 10.45 22.29 -4.58
C ALA A 161 9.96 22.86 -3.24
N LEU A 162 10.43 22.28 -2.14
CA LEU A 162 9.89 22.49 -0.81
C LEU A 162 10.99 22.91 0.16
N PRO A 163 10.86 24.09 0.79
CA PRO A 163 11.83 24.56 1.76
C PRO A 163 11.67 23.81 3.09
N LEU A 164 12.78 23.32 3.62
CA LEU A 164 12.85 22.59 4.87
C LEU A 164 13.34 23.49 6.00
N ASN A 165 12.80 23.26 7.19
CA ASN A 165 13.18 23.98 8.41
C ASN A 165 14.52 23.50 9.00
N GLY A 166 15.13 22.45 8.43
CA GLY A 166 16.42 21.89 8.82
C GLY A 166 17.22 21.38 7.62
N GLU A 167 18.46 20.95 7.83
CA GLU A 167 19.21 20.23 6.80
C GLU A 167 18.56 18.88 6.51
N ALA A 168 18.38 18.52 5.24
CA ALA A 168 17.76 17.25 4.85
C ALA A 168 18.74 16.09 4.65
N LYS A 169 19.83 16.07 5.39
CA LYS A 169 20.65 14.84 5.47
C LYS A 169 19.84 13.78 6.20
N GLY A 170 19.69 12.60 5.58
CA GLY A 170 19.00 11.47 6.20
C GLY A 170 17.47 11.58 6.20
N ILE A 171 16.85 12.06 5.10
CA ILE A 171 15.41 11.87 4.90
C ILE A 171 15.13 10.37 4.91
N THR A 172 14.32 9.93 5.88
CA THR A 172 13.95 8.53 6.06
C THR A 172 12.62 8.21 5.40
N LYS A 173 11.70 9.20 5.31
CA LYS A 173 10.36 8.99 4.76
C LYS A 173 9.76 10.26 4.18
N VAL A 174 9.06 10.12 3.06
CA VAL A 174 8.12 11.11 2.55
C VAL A 174 6.77 10.45 2.35
N ILE A 175 5.75 11.05 2.95
CA ILE A 175 4.37 10.58 2.85
C ILE A 175 3.59 11.59 2.06
N THR A 176 2.89 11.11 1.05
CA THR A 176 1.98 11.91 0.26
C THR A 176 0.60 11.33 0.45
N ASP A 177 -0.36 12.13 0.90
CA ASP A 177 -1.78 11.78 0.75
C ASP A 177 -2.32 12.44 -0.51
N PHE A 178 -2.02 11.86 -1.68
CA PHE A 178 -2.85 12.12 -2.86
C PHE A 178 -3.92 11.03 -2.90
N PRO A 179 -5.21 11.34 -3.00
CA PRO A 179 -6.26 10.33 -3.10
C PRO A 179 -6.08 9.31 -4.25
N SER A 180 -5.31 9.68 -5.29
CA SER A 180 -4.90 8.80 -6.39
C SER A 180 -3.58 8.04 -6.12
N PHE A 181 -2.71 8.55 -5.24
CA PHE A 181 -1.55 7.83 -4.72
C PHE A 181 -1.94 7.06 -3.47
N LYS A 182 -2.36 5.80 -3.62
CA LYS A 182 -2.26 4.84 -2.51
C LYS A 182 -0.80 4.38 -2.31
N PHE A 183 0.13 5.33 -2.26
CA PHE A 183 1.56 5.05 -2.11
C PHE A 183 2.08 5.64 -0.81
N MET A 184 2.36 4.76 0.16
CA MET A 184 3.45 5.00 1.07
C MET A 184 4.75 4.76 0.32
N THR A 185 5.40 5.83 -0.11
CA THR A 185 6.77 5.69 -0.62
C THR A 185 7.72 5.85 0.55
N TYR A 186 8.10 4.73 1.17
CA TYR A 186 9.35 4.70 1.91
C TYR A 186 10.45 5.09 0.93
N LEU A 187 10.93 6.31 1.07
CA LEU A 187 11.92 6.89 0.18
C LEU A 187 13.26 6.18 0.26
N ASN A 188 13.47 5.43 1.34
CA ASN A 188 14.57 4.50 1.52
C ASN A 188 14.00 3.15 1.98
N ARG A 189 13.40 2.41 1.04
CA ARG A 189 12.84 1.07 1.30
C ARG A 189 13.93 0.01 1.44
N GLU A 190 15.17 0.36 1.12
CA GLU A 190 16.33 -0.48 1.36
C GLU A 190 16.76 -0.31 2.82
N SER A 191 16.26 -1.21 3.67
CA SER A 191 16.92 -1.61 4.92
C SER A 191 17.18 -0.52 5.97
N ASN A 192 16.18 0.31 6.31
CA ASN A 192 16.29 1.11 7.53
C ASN A 192 15.51 0.45 8.67
N PRO A 193 16.18 0.09 9.79
CA PRO A 193 15.48 -0.33 11.00
C PRO A 193 14.52 0.77 11.44
N VAL A 194 13.48 0.41 12.18
CA VAL A 194 12.58 1.39 12.79
C VAL A 194 13.41 2.34 13.66
N THR A 195 13.60 3.57 13.20
CA THR A 195 14.31 4.63 13.94
C THR A 195 13.31 5.42 14.78
N GLU A 196 13.79 6.17 15.78
CA GLU A 196 12.95 7.10 16.54
C GLU A 196 12.25 8.12 15.61
N GLY A 197 12.89 8.49 14.51
CA GLY A 197 12.27 9.29 13.45
C GLY A 197 11.07 8.62 12.77
N LEU A 198 11.05 7.30 12.63
CA LEU A 198 9.88 6.57 12.11
C LEU A 198 8.72 6.60 13.11
N LEU A 199 8.99 6.38 14.41
CA LEU A 199 7.94 6.47 15.44
C LEU A 199 7.34 7.88 15.52
N LEU A 200 8.18 8.92 15.47
CA LEU A 200 7.73 10.30 15.40
C LEU A 200 6.90 10.59 14.15
N ASN A 201 7.26 9.98 13.03
CA ASN A 201 6.55 10.09 11.77
C ASN A 201 5.14 9.48 11.87
N GLU A 202 5.02 8.23 12.29
CA GLU A 202 3.73 7.54 12.39
C GLU A 202 2.81 8.21 13.42
N LEU A 203 3.37 8.72 14.53
CA LEU A 203 2.63 9.50 15.53
C LEU A 203 2.02 10.76 14.91
N TYR A 204 2.79 11.49 14.12
CA TYR A 204 2.31 12.72 13.49
C TYR A 204 1.22 12.45 12.44
N VAL A 205 1.39 11.39 11.64
CA VAL A 205 0.37 10.92 10.68
C VAL A 205 -0.92 10.60 11.42
N LEU A 206 -0.83 9.85 12.51
CA LEU A 206 -1.98 9.52 13.35
C LEU A 206 -2.71 10.77 13.82
N LEU A 207 -2.00 11.71 14.44
CA LEU A 207 -2.59 12.93 15.00
C LEU A 207 -3.23 13.79 13.90
N LYS A 208 -2.60 13.95 12.73
CA LYS A 208 -3.11 14.82 11.66
C LYS A 208 -4.30 14.24 10.90
N PHE A 209 -4.28 12.96 10.56
CA PHE A 209 -5.35 12.35 9.77
C PHE A 209 -6.57 11.98 10.62
N ASP A 210 -6.39 11.78 11.93
CA ASP A 210 -7.51 11.60 12.85
C ASP A 210 -8.42 12.83 12.94
N HIS A 211 -7.85 14.04 13.00
CA HIS A 211 -8.60 15.31 13.03
C HIS A 211 -9.53 15.51 11.84
N GLN A 212 -9.22 14.89 10.71
CA GLN A 212 -10.06 14.96 9.51
C GLN A 212 -11.26 14.00 9.58
N LYS A 213 -11.42 13.22 10.66
CA LYS A 213 -12.43 12.16 10.85
C LYS A 213 -12.50 11.18 9.68
N THR A 214 -11.44 11.08 8.89
CA THR A 214 -11.36 10.13 7.80
C THR A 214 -11.03 8.78 8.44
N ARG A 215 -11.88 7.77 8.22
CA ARG A 215 -11.52 6.35 8.46
C ARG A 215 -10.51 5.93 7.40
N SER A 216 -9.37 6.62 7.35
CA SER A 216 -8.38 6.39 6.32
C SER A 216 -7.60 5.13 6.66
N PHE A 217 -7.32 4.34 5.62
CA PHE A 217 -6.40 3.19 5.68
C PHE A 217 -5.07 3.55 6.38
N TYR A 218 -4.62 4.80 6.24
CA TYR A 218 -3.40 5.33 6.82
C TYR A 218 -3.36 5.37 8.34
N VAL A 219 -4.49 5.63 9.00
CA VAL A 219 -4.56 5.67 10.47
C VAL A 219 -4.29 4.28 11.03
N ASN A 220 -4.85 3.23 10.43
CA ASN A 220 -4.67 1.86 10.89
C ASN A 220 -3.24 1.36 10.64
N ASP A 221 -2.67 1.67 9.47
CA ASP A 221 -1.28 1.31 9.15
C ASP A 221 -0.30 2.00 10.11
N SER A 222 -0.45 3.31 10.36
CA SER A 222 0.46 4.06 11.25
C SER A 222 0.41 3.51 12.68
N MET A 223 -0.81 3.20 13.14
CA MET A 223 -1.05 2.54 14.42
C MET A 223 -0.31 1.20 14.51
N HIS A 224 -0.40 0.37 13.48
CA HIS A 224 0.31 -0.92 13.41
C HIS A 224 1.84 -0.76 13.49
N TYR A 225 2.42 0.19 12.73
CA TYR A 225 3.87 0.45 12.78
C TYR A 225 4.34 0.93 14.15
N LEU A 226 3.55 1.79 14.80
CA LEU A 226 3.88 2.28 16.12
C LEU A 226 3.86 1.17 17.18
N ALA A 227 2.87 0.27 17.13
CA ALA A 227 2.81 -0.91 17.98
C ALA A 227 4.03 -1.81 17.76
N CYS A 228 4.36 -2.12 16.50
CA CYS A 228 5.53 -2.92 16.16
C CYS A 228 6.84 -2.32 16.67
N GLY A 229 7.02 -1.00 16.57
CA GLY A 229 8.22 -0.31 17.06
C GLY A 229 8.35 -0.24 18.58
N TYR A 230 7.27 -0.51 19.32
CA TYR A 230 7.29 -0.60 20.78
C TYR A 230 7.50 -2.03 21.28
N TYR A 231 6.84 -3.02 20.68
CA TYR A 231 6.92 -4.43 21.13
C TYR A 231 8.06 -5.24 20.50
N GLY A 232 8.72 -4.72 19.46
CA GLY A 232 9.82 -5.38 18.76
C GLY A 232 11.22 -5.00 19.26
N ASP A 233 12.16 -5.93 19.17
CA ASP A 233 13.57 -5.58 18.98
C ASP A 233 13.70 -5.02 17.56
N LEU A 234 14.24 -3.80 17.43
CA LEU A 234 14.15 -2.96 16.23
C LEU A 234 14.79 -3.59 14.97
N SER A 235 15.51 -4.71 15.13
CA SER A 235 16.27 -5.38 14.07
C SER A 235 15.48 -6.36 13.20
N ASN A 236 14.30 -6.86 13.62
CA ASN A 236 13.59 -7.97 12.94
C ASN A 236 12.10 -7.70 12.60
N ILE A 237 11.69 -6.44 12.58
CA ILE A 237 10.30 -6.04 12.29
C ILE A 237 9.87 -6.41 10.86
N GLU A 238 10.80 -6.37 9.90
CA GLU A 238 10.49 -6.73 8.50
C GLU A 238 9.98 -8.17 8.35
N ASP A 239 10.48 -9.14 9.10
CA ASP A 239 10.01 -10.53 8.98
C ASP A 239 8.64 -10.74 9.62
N ARG A 240 8.32 -9.99 10.69
CA ARG A 240 7.00 -10.05 11.34
C ARG A 240 5.92 -9.30 10.56
N CYS A 241 6.28 -8.23 9.85
CA CYS A 241 5.34 -7.41 9.07
C CYS A 241 5.12 -7.91 7.63
N LYS A 242 5.82 -8.96 7.18
CA LYS A 242 5.77 -9.45 5.78
C LYS A 242 4.89 -10.67 5.55
N GLU A 243 4.30 -11.29 6.57
CA GLU A 243 3.51 -12.51 6.39
C GLU A 243 2.19 -12.23 5.63
N PRO A 244 2.06 -12.67 4.35
CA PRO A 244 0.85 -12.48 3.58
C PRO A 244 -0.21 -13.45 4.10
N GLY A 245 -1.22 -12.93 4.79
CA GLY A 245 -2.24 -13.72 5.46
C GLY A 245 -2.51 -13.25 6.89
N TYR A 246 -1.55 -12.53 7.49
CA TYR A 246 -1.73 -11.85 8.75
C TYR A 246 -2.54 -10.56 8.55
N LYS A 247 -3.87 -10.72 8.69
CA LYS A 247 -4.82 -9.63 8.76
C LYS A 247 -4.63 -8.81 10.06
N PRO A 248 -5.25 -7.62 10.20
CA PRO A 248 -4.97 -6.56 11.20
C PRO A 248 -5.15 -6.91 12.70
N PHE A 249 -5.14 -8.19 13.05
CA PHE A 249 -5.56 -8.75 14.32
C PHE A 249 -4.40 -9.14 15.26
N GLN A 250 -3.15 -8.74 14.95
CA GLN A 250 -2.04 -8.89 15.91
C GLN A 250 -1.87 -7.70 16.85
N ASP A 251 -2.53 -6.58 16.57
CA ASP A 251 -2.67 -5.49 17.52
C ASP A 251 -4.16 -5.36 17.83
N ASP A 252 -4.62 -5.96 18.92
CA ASP A 252 -6.04 -6.11 19.22
C ASP A 252 -6.80 -4.76 19.15
N SER A 253 -8.02 -4.79 18.60
CA SER A 253 -8.76 -3.57 18.29
C SER A 253 -9.00 -2.65 19.50
N LEU A 254 -9.09 -3.21 20.71
CA LEU A 254 -9.27 -2.44 21.94
C LEU A 254 -8.01 -1.66 22.30
N SER A 255 -6.85 -2.31 22.32
CA SER A 255 -5.56 -1.67 22.56
C SER A 255 -5.32 -0.55 21.57
N MET A 256 -5.54 -0.81 20.28
CA MET A 256 -5.32 0.20 19.22
C MET A 256 -6.28 1.38 19.32
N ALA A 257 -7.56 1.14 19.64
CA ALA A 257 -8.50 2.22 19.90
C ALA A 257 -8.06 3.06 21.12
N THR A 258 -7.64 2.40 22.20
CA THR A 258 -7.25 3.07 23.44
C THR A 258 -5.94 3.86 23.29
N TYR A 259 -4.94 3.32 22.59
CA TYR A 259 -3.73 4.05 22.24
C TYR A 259 -4.05 5.33 21.48
N ARG A 260 -4.87 5.22 20.43
CA ARG A 260 -5.30 6.37 19.63
C ARG A 260 -5.96 7.43 20.50
N GLU A 261 -6.92 7.04 21.34
CA GLU A 261 -7.59 7.98 22.25
C GLU A 261 -6.63 8.67 23.21
N GLU A 262 -5.70 7.95 23.83
CA GLU A 262 -4.74 8.54 24.75
C GLU A 262 -3.75 9.47 24.04
N LEU A 263 -3.34 9.15 22.81
CA LEU A 263 -2.47 10.01 22.01
C LEU A 263 -3.16 11.31 21.63
N LEU A 264 -4.44 11.26 21.23
CA LEU A 264 -5.22 12.44 20.90
C LEU A 264 -5.47 13.33 22.12
N LYS A 265 -5.75 12.73 23.29
CA LYS A 265 -5.87 13.49 24.56
C LYS A 265 -4.58 14.24 24.91
N ASN A 266 -3.43 13.71 24.51
CA ASN A 266 -2.11 14.26 24.81
C ASN A 266 -1.45 14.93 23.60
N GLU A 267 -2.16 15.18 22.49
CA GLU A 267 -1.57 15.60 21.20
C GLU A 267 -0.55 16.75 21.33
N LEU A 268 -0.85 17.76 22.14
CA LEU A 268 0.00 18.94 22.32
C LEU A 268 1.27 18.67 23.14
N SER A 269 1.33 17.54 23.86
CA SER A 269 2.46 17.15 24.71
C SER A 269 3.23 15.95 24.20
N VAL A 270 2.78 15.23 23.16
CA VAL A 270 3.53 14.12 22.56
C VAL A 270 4.31 14.63 21.35
N THR A 271 5.57 14.95 21.57
CA THR A 271 6.48 15.50 20.55
C THR A 271 7.74 14.64 20.35
N THR A 272 7.95 13.65 21.23
CA THR A 272 9.12 12.76 21.25
C THR A 272 8.71 11.27 21.19
N ALA A 273 9.62 10.40 20.73
CA ALA A 273 9.38 8.95 20.71
C ALA A 273 9.25 8.38 22.14
N GLU A 274 9.92 8.98 23.13
CA GLU A 274 9.85 8.60 24.54
C GLU A 274 8.50 8.94 25.18
N GLU A 275 7.89 10.06 24.80
CA GLU A 275 6.52 10.41 25.21
C GLU A 275 5.52 9.40 24.65
N TYR A 276 5.71 9.01 23.39
CA TYR A 276 4.91 7.99 22.74
C TYR A 276 5.01 6.63 23.47
N LYS A 277 6.23 6.15 23.71
CA LYS A 277 6.49 4.89 24.44
C LYS A 277 5.85 4.91 25.84
N ARG A 278 5.84 6.06 26.53
CA ARG A 278 5.18 6.22 27.84
C ARG A 278 3.66 6.06 27.76
N ILE A 279 3.03 6.53 26.69
CA ILE A 279 1.58 6.38 26.48
C ILE A 279 1.23 4.92 26.21
N ILE A 280 1.98 4.20 25.38
CA ILE A 280 1.77 2.77 25.18
C ILE A 280 1.89 2.03 26.50
N ALA A 281 2.99 2.22 27.24
CA ALA A 281 3.20 1.54 28.52
C ALA A 281 2.05 1.75 29.52
N LYS A 282 1.47 2.95 29.52
CA LYS A 282 0.30 3.27 30.35
C LYS A 282 -0.94 2.48 29.91
N VAL A 283 -1.24 2.46 28.61
CA VAL A 283 -2.40 1.75 28.06
C VAL A 283 -2.24 0.24 28.18
N ASP A 284 -1.04 -0.30 27.95
CA ASP A 284 -0.70 -1.71 28.23
C ASP A 284 -1.06 -2.09 29.68
N LEU A 285 -0.61 -1.26 30.63
CA LEU A 285 -0.89 -1.51 32.04
C LEU A 285 -2.40 -1.44 32.34
N GLN A 286 -3.11 -0.51 31.69
CA GLN A 286 -4.56 -0.36 31.84
C GLN A 286 -5.34 -1.56 31.26
N LEU A 287 -4.89 -2.12 30.14
CA LEU A 287 -5.60 -3.15 29.40
C LEU A 287 -5.11 -4.58 29.66
N LYS A 288 -4.00 -4.72 30.41
CA LYS A 288 -3.30 -5.99 30.68
C LYS A 288 -4.23 -7.19 30.89
N ASP A 289 -5.19 -7.08 31.79
CA ASP A 289 -6.08 -8.19 32.13
C ASP A 289 -7.08 -8.50 31.01
N LYS A 290 -7.63 -7.47 30.35
CA LYS A 290 -8.55 -7.63 29.22
C LYS A 290 -7.86 -8.29 28.02
N VAL A 291 -6.66 -7.81 27.68
CA VAL A 291 -5.83 -8.36 26.59
C VAL A 291 -5.39 -9.78 26.90
N ALA A 292 -5.00 -10.08 28.15
CA ALA A 292 -4.64 -11.45 28.54
C ALA A 292 -5.80 -12.44 28.39
N ILE A 293 -7.04 -12.02 28.69
CA ILE A 293 -8.25 -12.84 28.46
C ILE A 293 -8.46 -13.06 26.96
N TYR A 294 -8.36 -12.00 26.15
CA TYR A 294 -8.47 -12.08 24.69
C TYR A 294 -7.43 -13.03 24.09
N VAL A 295 -6.13 -12.84 24.38
CA VAL A 295 -5.04 -13.68 23.86
C VAL A 295 -5.21 -15.15 24.25
N LYS A 296 -5.73 -15.42 25.44
CA LYS A 296 -6.02 -16.80 25.87
C LYS A 296 -7.18 -17.40 25.07
N ALA A 297 -8.25 -16.65 24.84
CA ALA A 297 -9.39 -17.10 24.04
C ALA A 297 -8.98 -17.32 22.58
N ASP A 298 -8.25 -16.39 21.98
CA ASP A 298 -7.74 -16.49 20.62
C ASP A 298 -6.87 -17.75 20.42
N LYS A 299 -5.92 -18.01 21.31
CA LYS A 299 -5.10 -19.24 21.28
C LYS A 299 -5.91 -20.52 21.40
N GLN A 300 -7.00 -20.49 22.19
CA GLN A 300 -7.86 -21.66 22.32
C GLN A 300 -8.68 -21.90 21.05
N VAL A 301 -9.20 -20.86 20.42
CA VAL A 301 -9.96 -20.96 19.17
C VAL A 301 -9.06 -21.36 18.00
N THR A 302 -7.95 -20.66 17.79
CA THR A 302 -7.00 -20.96 16.72
C THR A 302 -6.37 -22.33 16.88
N GLY A 303 -6.17 -22.80 18.11
CA GLY A 303 -5.66 -24.13 18.42
C GLY A 303 -6.53 -25.29 17.91
N LEU A 304 -7.80 -25.05 17.59
CA LEU A 304 -8.74 -26.04 17.01
C LEU A 304 -8.45 -26.34 15.53
N PHE A 305 -7.82 -25.39 14.82
CA PHE A 305 -7.60 -25.43 13.39
C PHE A 305 -6.16 -25.80 13.03
N LYS A 306 -5.96 -26.39 11.86
CA LYS A 306 -4.61 -26.68 11.33
C LYS A 306 -3.81 -25.38 11.24
N ASP A 307 -2.50 -25.45 11.48
CA ASP A 307 -1.63 -24.26 11.49
C ASP A 307 -1.64 -23.54 10.11
N ASP A 308 -1.94 -24.27 9.04
CA ASP A 308 -2.09 -23.82 7.66
C ASP A 308 -3.54 -23.91 7.13
N PHE A 309 -4.54 -23.78 8.02
CA PHE A 309 -5.97 -23.93 7.67
C PHE A 309 -6.42 -23.10 6.45
N TYR A 310 -5.77 -21.97 6.17
CA TYR A 310 -6.03 -21.11 5.02
C TYR A 310 -5.72 -21.76 3.65
N GLN A 311 -5.02 -22.90 3.64
CA GLN A 311 -4.75 -23.69 2.43
C GLN A 311 -5.85 -24.74 2.16
N TYR A 312 -6.81 -24.88 3.08
CA TYR A 312 -7.88 -25.88 2.99
C TYR A 312 -9.23 -25.21 2.77
N ASP A 313 -10.10 -25.90 2.03
CA ASP A 313 -11.49 -25.51 1.85
C ASP A 313 -12.22 -25.47 3.20
N GLU A 314 -13.22 -24.59 3.31
CA GLU A 314 -14.12 -24.54 4.47
C GLU A 314 -14.75 -25.92 4.71
N GLY A 315 -14.69 -26.42 5.94
CA GLY A 315 -15.12 -27.78 6.28
C GLY A 315 -14.01 -28.84 6.26
N ASN A 316 -12.75 -28.45 6.04
CA ASN A 316 -11.57 -29.30 6.25
C ASN A 316 -10.41 -28.53 6.92
N GLN A 317 -10.75 -27.61 7.81
CA GLN A 317 -9.81 -26.70 8.46
C GLN A 317 -9.46 -27.13 9.88
N LEU A 318 -10.28 -27.98 10.52
CA LEU A 318 -10.06 -28.48 11.87
C LEU A 318 -8.94 -29.51 11.95
N LYS A 319 -8.27 -29.55 13.09
CA LYS A 319 -7.39 -30.68 13.42
C LYS A 319 -8.22 -31.96 13.59
N PRO A 320 -7.75 -33.11 13.09
CA PRO A 320 -8.50 -34.37 13.15
C PRO A 320 -8.91 -34.81 14.56
N GLU A 321 -8.15 -34.42 15.58
CA GLU A 321 -8.37 -34.75 16.98
C GLU A 321 -9.30 -33.79 17.73
N THR A 322 -9.73 -32.69 17.12
CA THR A 322 -10.59 -31.68 17.76
C THR A 322 -11.93 -32.29 18.16
N THR A 323 -12.33 -32.09 19.42
CA THR A 323 -13.59 -32.60 19.98
C THR A 323 -14.61 -31.48 20.25
N GLN A 324 -15.88 -31.86 20.45
CA GLN A 324 -16.91 -30.91 20.87
C GLN A 324 -16.58 -30.26 22.22
N GLN A 325 -15.92 -31.00 23.12
CA GLN A 325 -15.48 -30.46 24.41
C GLN A 325 -14.42 -29.37 24.26
N ASP A 326 -13.55 -29.46 23.25
CA ASP A 326 -12.55 -28.44 22.94
C ASP A 326 -13.24 -27.16 22.43
N ILE A 327 -14.23 -27.31 21.54
CA ILE A 327 -15.06 -26.20 21.03
C ILE A 327 -15.82 -25.52 22.18
N ASP A 328 -16.44 -26.29 23.06
CA ASP A 328 -17.20 -25.76 24.21
C ASP A 328 -16.27 -25.01 25.19
N THR A 329 -15.06 -25.54 25.42
CA THR A 329 -14.04 -24.89 26.26
C THR A 329 -13.59 -23.55 25.66
N ALA A 330 -13.30 -23.53 24.36
CA ALA A 330 -12.92 -22.31 23.66
C ALA A 330 -14.09 -21.29 23.66
N ARG A 331 -15.34 -21.73 23.52
CA ARG A 331 -16.53 -20.88 23.62
C ARG A 331 -16.69 -20.24 24.99
N LEU A 332 -16.42 -20.97 26.08
CA LEU A 332 -16.40 -20.41 27.43
C LEU A 332 -15.32 -19.33 27.58
N ALA A 333 -14.15 -19.49 26.96
CA ALA A 333 -13.12 -18.45 26.98
C ALA A 333 -13.50 -17.23 26.15
N VAL A 334 -14.07 -17.40 24.95
CA VAL A 334 -14.56 -16.28 24.11
C VAL A 334 -15.65 -15.48 24.84
N ASN A 335 -16.51 -16.15 25.61
CA ASN A 335 -17.54 -15.46 26.41
C ASN A 335 -16.96 -14.54 27.50
N GLN A 336 -15.71 -14.76 27.93
CA GLN A 336 -15.03 -13.90 28.92
C GLN A 336 -14.37 -12.67 28.27
N VAL A 337 -14.18 -12.67 26.95
CA VAL A 337 -13.63 -11.53 26.21
C VAL A 337 -14.59 -10.36 26.27
N SER A 338 -14.09 -9.14 26.49
CA SER A 338 -14.93 -7.93 26.49
C SER A 338 -15.58 -7.71 25.11
N ASP A 339 -16.81 -7.22 25.09
CA ASP A 339 -17.51 -6.84 23.85
C ASP A 339 -16.86 -5.63 23.15
N GLU A 340 -15.94 -4.95 23.82
CA GLU A 340 -15.12 -3.89 23.23
C GLU A 340 -14.12 -4.42 22.17
N PHE A 341 -13.79 -5.71 22.18
CA PHE A 341 -12.97 -6.34 21.14
C PHE A 341 -13.82 -6.68 19.92
N THR A 342 -13.55 -6.04 18.79
CA THR A 342 -14.23 -6.35 17.53
C THR A 342 -13.95 -7.78 17.05
N GLU A 343 -12.80 -8.34 17.42
CA GLU A 343 -12.38 -9.71 17.12
C GLU A 343 -13.24 -10.76 17.82
N LYS A 344 -13.95 -10.41 18.89
CA LYS A 344 -14.85 -11.35 19.58
C LYS A 344 -15.91 -11.92 18.63
N MET A 345 -16.41 -11.13 17.67
CA MET A 345 -17.32 -11.62 16.64
C MET A 345 -16.64 -12.63 15.71
N TYR A 346 -15.40 -12.38 15.32
CA TYR A 346 -14.63 -13.30 14.48
C TYR A 346 -14.31 -14.62 15.19
N LEU A 347 -13.94 -14.57 16.47
CA LEU A 347 -13.72 -15.77 17.29
C LEU A 347 -15.01 -16.60 17.44
N ASN A 348 -16.17 -15.94 17.62
CA ASN A 348 -17.46 -16.64 17.63
C ASN A 348 -17.78 -17.28 16.27
N TRP A 349 -17.52 -16.57 15.17
CA TRP A 349 -17.69 -17.12 13.83
C TRP A 349 -16.82 -18.38 13.60
N LEU A 350 -15.54 -18.34 14.00
CA LEU A 350 -14.66 -19.52 13.94
C LEU A 350 -15.22 -20.69 14.75
N LEU A 351 -15.71 -20.45 15.97
CA LEU A 351 -16.31 -21.50 16.79
C LEU A 351 -17.58 -22.11 16.19
N ASP A 352 -18.37 -21.30 15.49
CA ASP A 352 -19.57 -21.78 14.79
C ASP A 352 -19.18 -22.62 13.56
N THR A 353 -18.20 -22.17 12.77
CA THR A 353 -17.61 -22.95 11.66
C THR A 353 -17.04 -24.28 12.16
N ALA A 354 -16.30 -24.27 13.28
CA ALA A 354 -15.78 -25.49 13.89
C ALA A 354 -16.91 -26.47 14.28
N GLY A 355 -18.02 -25.97 14.83
CA GLY A 355 -19.17 -26.79 15.18
C GLY A 355 -19.82 -27.45 13.96
N ILE A 356 -19.96 -26.71 12.86
CA ILE A 356 -20.55 -27.20 11.59
C ILE A 356 -19.63 -28.24 10.93
N GLU A 357 -18.32 -28.00 10.93
CA GLU A 357 -17.35 -28.93 10.37
C GLU A 357 -17.32 -30.24 11.18
N LEU A 358 -17.30 -30.14 12.52
CA LEU A 358 -17.29 -31.31 13.40
C LEU A 358 -18.58 -32.14 13.30
N SER A 359 -19.74 -31.51 13.09
CA SER A 359 -21.02 -32.20 12.90
C SER A 359 -21.16 -32.86 11.53
N GLY A 360 -20.26 -32.58 10.58
CA GLY A 360 -20.33 -33.06 9.20
C GLY A 360 -21.45 -32.39 8.39
N GLU A 361 -21.98 -31.25 8.85
CA GLU A 361 -23.03 -30.50 8.16
C GLU A 361 -22.47 -29.61 7.02
N SER A 362 -21.15 -29.55 6.85
CA SER A 362 -20.43 -28.80 5.80
C SER A 362 -20.58 -29.35 4.36
N GLY A 363 -21.53 -30.26 4.12
CA GLY A 363 -21.78 -30.86 2.81
C GLY A 363 -23.23 -30.71 2.32
N ARG A 364 -23.58 -29.54 1.76
CA ARG A 364 -24.65 -29.40 0.75
C ARG A 364 -24.35 -28.31 -0.27
#